data_AF-J5Y5T6-F1
#
_entry.id   AF-J5Y5T6-F1
#
_cell.length_a   1.000
_cell.length_b   1.000
_cell.length_c   1.000
_cell.angle_alpha   90.00
_cell.angle_beta   90.00
_cell.angle_gamma   90.00
#
_symmetry.space_group_name_H-M   'P 1'
#
loop_
_entity.id
_entity.type
_entity.pdbx_description
1 polymer ?
#
loop_
_entity_poly.entity_id
_entity_poly.type
_entity_poly.pdbx_seq_one_letter_code
_entity_poly.pdbx_strand_id
1 'polypeptide(L)' 'MTLFGLTVPMTLIWVIAAIVVVLVIAFIVKGFIDEMKH' A
#
# COMPACT_ATOMS: atom_id res chain seq x y z
N MET A 1 -10.42 17.47 -0.80
CA MET A 1 -9.14 17.87 -1.42
C MET A 1 -9.30 17.72 -2.93
N THR A 2 -8.89 18.71 -3.72
CA THR A 2 -8.97 18.60 -5.19
C THR A 2 -7.68 18.01 -5.74
N LEU A 3 -7.79 16.87 -6.43
CA LEU A 3 -6.69 16.17 -7.11
C LEU A 3 -7.07 16.03 -8.59
N PHE A 4 -6.24 16.55 -9.49
CA PHE A 4 -6.48 16.47 -10.94
C PHE A 4 -7.85 17.03 -11.38
N GLY A 5 -8.33 18.10 -10.74
CA GLY A 5 -9.65 18.69 -11.00
C GLY A 5 -10.84 17.89 -10.44
N LEU A 6 -10.60 16.75 -9.78
CA LEU A 6 -11.61 15.97 -9.09
C LEU A 6 -11.59 16.24 -7.59
N THR A 7 -12.76 16.43 -6.98
CA THR A 7 -12.89 16.48 -5.53
C THR A 7 -12.78 15.07 -4.97
N VAL A 8 -11.64 14.78 -4.35
CA VAL A 8 -11.35 13.49 -3.74
C VAL A 8 -11.55 13.57 -2.22
N PRO A 9 -12.30 12.62 -1.63
CA PRO A 9 -12.40 12.48 -0.18
C PRO A 9 -11.03 12.13 0.43
N MET A 10 -10.66 12.80 1.51
CA MET A 10 -9.39 12.51 2.20
C MET A 10 -9.31 11.06 2.68
N THR A 11 -10.45 10.49 3.07
CA THR A 11 -10.57 9.08 3.48
C THR A 11 -10.14 8.12 2.37
N LEU A 12 -10.46 8.41 1.11
CA LEU A 12 -10.08 7.56 -0.02
C LEU A 12 -8.56 7.50 -0.23
N ILE A 13 -7.88 8.65 -0.05
CA ILE A 13 -6.42 8.74 -0.17
C ILE A 13 -5.76 7.86 0.89
N TRP A 14 -6.23 7.92 2.13
CA TRP A 14 -5.72 7.11 3.23
C TRP A 14 -5.97 5.62 3.04
N VAL A 15 -7.10 5.23 2.47
CA VAL A 15 -7.38 3.82 2.12
C VAL A 15 -6.38 3.31 1.09
N ILE A 16 -6.12 4.09 0.03
CA ILE A 16 -5.13 3.72 -0.98
C ILE A 16 -3.73 3.60 -0.36
N ALA A 17 -3.34 4.58 0.47
CA ALA A 17 -2.05 4.55 1.16
C ALA A 17 -1.92 3.31 2.05
N ALA A 18 -2.96 2.93 2.80
CA ALA A 18 -2.96 1.74 3.64
C ALA A 18 -2.78 0.45 2.81
N ILE A 19 -3.44 0.33 1.66
CA ILE A 19 -3.28 -0.81 0.75
C ILE A 19 -1.83 -0.93 0.28
N VAL A 20 -1.21 0.18 -0.13
CA VAL A 20 0.19 0.20 -0.57
C VAL A 20 1.13 -0.27 0.55
N VAL A 21 0.93 0.21 1.77
CA VAL A 21 1.74 -0.22 2.93
C VAL A 21 1.60 -1.73 3.18
N VAL A 22 0.37 -2.26 3.13
CA VAL A 22 0.13 -3.71 3.30
C VAL A 22 0.83 -4.51 2.21
N LEU A 23 0.77 -4.08 0.95
CA LEU A 23 1.45 -4.75 -0.15
C LEU A 23 2.96 -4.77 0.06
N VAL A 24 3.56 -3.63 0.42
CA VAL A 24 5.00 -3.54 0.70
C VAL A 24 5.41 -4.50 1.81
N ILE A 25 4.67 -4.52 2.93
CA ILE A 25 4.95 -5.45 4.04
C ILE A 25 4.80 -6.90 3.57
N ALA A 26 3.74 -7.22 2.81
CA ALA A 26 3.53 -8.57 2.29
C ALA A 26 4.69 -9.02 1.38
N PHE A 27 5.19 -8.14 0.51
CA PHE A 27 6.36 -8.43 -0.34
C PHE A 27 7.64 -8.62 0.47
N ILE A 28 7.88 -7.78 1.48
CA ILE A 28 9.04 -7.90 2.37
C ILE A 28 9.00 -9.24 3.11
N VAL A 29 7.86 -9.55 3.75
CA VAL A 29 7.66 -10.81 4.49
C VAL A 29 7.81 -12.00 3.55
N LYS A 30 7.22 -11.94 2.36
CA LYS A 30 7.39 -12.99 1.34
C LYS A 30 8.86 -13.18 0.97
N GLY A 31 9.59 -12.10 0.70
CA GLY A 31 11.02 -12.16 0.38
C GLY A 31 11.84 -12.82 1.48
N PHE A 32 11.56 -12.50 2.76
CA PHE A 32 12.21 -13.17 3.89
C PHE A 32 11.84 -14.65 4.01
N ILE A 33 10.56 -15.01 3.80
CA ILE A 33 10.13 -16.42 3.85
C ILE A 33 10.79 -17.22 2.73
N ASP A 34 10.88 -16.65 1.52
CA ASP A 34 11.49 -17.31 0.37
C ASP A 34 13.00 -17.52 0.61
N GLU A 35 13.70 -16.56 1.23
CA GLU A 35 15.11 -16.70 1.62
C GLU A 35 15.30 -17.75 2.72
N MET A 36 14.44 -17.81 3.74
CA MET A 36 14.55 -18.79 4.84
C MET A 36 14.27 -20.23 4.42
N LYS A 37 13.69 -20.45 3.25
CA LYS A 37 13.42 -21.78 2.68
C LYS A 37 14.57 -22.29 1.80
N HIS A 38 15.59 -21.46 1.57
CA HIS A 38 16.78 -21.77 0.79
C HIS A 38 17.95 -22.18 1.69
#